data_AF-X1QSJ5-F1
#
_entry.id   AF-X1QSJ5-F1
#
_cell.length_a   1.000
_cell.length_b   1.000
_cell.length_c   1.000
_cell.angle_alpha   90.00
_cell.angle_beta   90.00
_cell.angle_gamma   90.00
#
_symmetry.space_group_name_H-M   'P 1'
#
loop_
_entity.id
_entity.type
_entity.pdbx_description
1 polymer ?
#
loop_
_entity_poly.entity_id
_entity_poly.type
_entity_poly.pdbx_seq_one_letter_code
_entity_poly.pdbx_strand_id
1 'polypeptide(L)'
;MRLELGLNYQNVERKTDGYFVGFNAPVDPRIRNLECSNTGYADIRMPTGARRVRLTQLMEEHYGEIDVEVAQEVLADHYDVYLQKENNPSSRTVEGHYELDRFEYWGARLPYQPAGAVDGKVMDSNMAKDLSFWARWGSSSGMAFDAKKFLAEHTQYSHLEGYLKDRPTQPWTLFRADEGK
;
A
#
# COMPACT_ATOMS: atom_id res chain seq x y z
N MET A 1 -7.94 16.79 6.64
CA MET A 1 -7.88 16.54 8.09
C MET A 1 -7.46 15.09 8.29
N ARG A 2 -6.57 14.81 9.24
CA ARG A 2 -6.23 13.45 9.67
C ARG A 2 -6.61 13.28 11.13
N LEU A 3 -7.28 12.17 11.43
CA LEU A 3 -7.62 11.75 12.79
C LEU A 3 -6.80 10.51 13.11
N GLU A 4 -6.07 10.52 14.22
CA GLU A 4 -5.43 9.34 14.80
C GLU A 4 -6.09 9.01 16.14
N LEU A 5 -6.58 7.78 16.27
CA LEU A 5 -7.29 7.27 17.44
C LEU A 5 -6.45 6.19 18.13
N GLY A 6 -5.85 6.55 19.25
CA GLY A 6 -5.29 5.61 20.23
C GLY A 6 -6.29 5.27 21.34
N LEU A 7 -5.88 4.40 22.25
CA LEU A 7 -6.64 4.00 23.43
C LEU A 7 -6.80 5.16 24.44
N ASN A 8 -5.69 5.85 24.75
CA ASN A 8 -5.66 6.96 25.70
C ASN A 8 -5.38 8.31 25.02
N TYR A 9 -4.62 8.31 23.92
CA TYR A 9 -4.27 9.50 23.17
C TYR A 9 -5.01 9.58 21.84
N GLN A 10 -5.42 10.79 21.47
CA GLN A 10 -6.03 11.09 20.17
C GLN A 10 -5.34 12.32 19.57
N ASN A 11 -5.30 12.40 18.25
CA ASN A 11 -4.74 13.53 17.54
C ASN A 11 -5.59 13.92 16.34
N VAL A 12 -5.84 15.21 16.17
CA VAL A 12 -6.54 15.76 15.01
C VAL A 12 -5.62 16.78 14.36
N GLU A 13 -5.11 16.44 13.18
CA GLU A 13 -4.33 17.35 12.36
C GLU A 13 -5.21 17.92 11.25
N ARG A 14 -5.22 19.25 11.14
CA ARG A 14 -5.90 19.97 10.07
C ARG A 14 -4.86 20.76 9.29
N LYS A 15 -4.92 20.64 7.97
CA LYS A 15 -4.13 21.42 7.03
C LYS A 15 -5.10 22.19 6.13
N THR A 16 -4.72 23.41 5.77
CA THR A 16 -5.40 24.21 4.74
C THR A 16 -4.84 23.94 3.35
N ASP A 17 -3.60 23.44 3.29
CA ASP A 17 -2.89 23.04 2.07
C ASP A 17 -1.93 21.87 2.38
N GLY A 18 -1.60 21.08 1.36
CA GLY A 18 -0.72 19.93 1.43
C GLY A 18 -1.46 18.60 1.58
N TYR A 19 -0.74 17.60 2.05
CA TYR A 19 -1.17 16.20 1.96
C TYR A 19 -1.09 15.47 3.31
N PHE A 20 -1.70 14.28 3.34
CA PHE A 20 -1.54 13.29 4.39
C PHE A 20 -1.24 11.94 3.74
N VAL A 21 -0.27 11.21 4.30
CA VAL A 21 0.07 9.85 3.86
C VAL A 21 -0.23 8.84 4.96
N GLY A 22 -0.70 7.66 4.57
CA GLY A 22 -0.90 6.50 5.43
C GLY A 22 0.05 5.37 5.05
N PHE A 23 0.73 4.79 6.03
CA PHE A 23 1.81 3.82 5.79
C PHE A 23 1.89 2.75 6.89
N ASN A 24 0.76 2.43 7.52
CA ASN A 24 0.62 1.42 8.58
C ASN A 24 1.40 1.69 9.88
N ALA A 25 1.67 2.97 10.21
CA ALA A 25 2.19 3.35 11.52
C ALA A 25 1.63 4.71 11.96
N PRO A 26 1.48 4.98 13.29
CA PRO A 26 1.03 6.28 13.77
C PRO A 26 2.08 7.37 13.59
N VAL A 27 1.63 8.58 13.29
CA VAL A 27 2.46 9.78 13.20
C VAL A 27 2.60 10.45 14.56
N ASP A 28 1.52 10.57 15.34
CA ASP A 28 1.58 11.11 16.70
C ASP A 28 2.56 10.28 17.56
N PRO A 29 3.62 10.91 18.11
CA PRO A 29 4.64 10.19 18.88
C PRO A 29 4.10 9.58 20.18
N ARG A 30 3.03 10.12 20.78
CA ARG A 30 2.41 9.57 21.99
C ARG A 30 1.72 8.26 21.66
N ILE A 31 0.87 8.24 20.62
CA ILE A 31 0.21 7.01 20.16
C ILE A 31 1.28 6.00 19.71
N ARG A 32 2.23 6.43 18.89
CA ARG A 32 3.29 5.57 18.34
C ARG A 32 4.16 4.93 19.42
N ASN A 33 4.56 5.67 20.44
CA ASN A 33 5.58 5.22 21.40
C ASN A 33 4.99 4.72 22.74
N LEU A 34 3.78 5.13 23.12
CA LEU A 34 3.18 4.79 24.40
C LEU A 34 2.08 3.73 24.29
N GLU A 35 1.48 3.56 23.11
CA GLU A 35 0.35 2.63 22.92
C GLU A 35 0.59 1.57 21.84
N CYS A 36 1.56 1.80 20.97
CA CYS A 36 1.93 0.90 19.89
C CYS A 36 3.34 0.33 20.09
N SER A 37 3.61 -0.81 19.48
CA SER A 37 4.93 -1.42 19.41
C SER A 37 5.22 -1.89 17.98
N ASN A 38 6.49 -2.15 17.66
CA ASN A 38 6.92 -2.69 16.36
C ASN A 38 6.42 -1.89 15.14
N THR A 39 6.33 -0.57 15.27
CA THR A 39 5.77 0.30 14.23
C THR A 39 6.70 0.45 13.02
N GLY A 40 7.99 0.13 13.15
CA GLY A 40 8.99 0.24 12.08
C GLY A 40 9.15 1.66 11.52
N TYR A 41 8.68 2.67 12.26
CA TYR A 41 8.44 4.01 11.73
C TYR A 41 9.65 4.60 11.02
N ALA A 42 10.85 4.49 11.60
CA ALA A 42 12.09 5.02 11.04
C ALA A 42 12.95 3.97 10.33
N ASP A 43 12.58 2.69 10.36
CA ASP A 43 13.37 1.62 9.77
C ASP A 43 12.90 1.34 8.34
N ILE A 44 13.63 1.84 7.35
CA ILE A 44 13.31 1.65 5.93
C ILE A 44 13.54 0.21 5.44
N ARG A 45 14.10 -0.67 6.27
CA ARG A 45 14.12 -2.12 6.01
C ARG A 45 12.75 -2.76 6.29
N MET A 46 11.86 -2.04 6.97
CA MET A 46 10.49 -2.46 7.24
C MET A 46 9.50 -1.76 6.28
N PRO A 47 8.40 -2.43 5.90
CA PRO A 47 7.35 -1.87 5.05
C PRO A 47 6.84 -0.50 5.48
N THR A 48 6.67 -0.28 6.77
CA THR A 48 6.09 0.97 7.31
C THR A 48 7.03 2.15 7.13
N GLY A 49 8.30 1.99 7.53
CA GLY A 49 9.32 3.03 7.36
C GLY A 49 9.63 3.30 5.90
N ALA A 50 9.71 2.25 5.07
CA ALA A 50 9.95 2.39 3.64
C ALA A 50 8.85 3.18 2.94
N ARG A 51 7.58 2.77 3.13
CA ARG A 51 6.41 3.46 2.54
C ARG A 51 6.23 4.88 3.07
N ARG A 52 6.52 5.13 4.36
CA ARG A 52 6.53 6.50 4.89
C ARG A 52 7.46 7.39 4.07
N VAL A 53 8.70 6.94 3.86
CA VAL A 53 9.69 7.71 3.11
C VAL A 53 9.28 7.86 1.64
N ARG A 54 8.92 6.76 0.97
CA ARG A 54 8.59 6.79 -0.46
C ARG A 54 7.34 7.60 -0.76
N LEU A 55 6.26 7.43 0.02
CA LEU A 55 5.06 8.23 -0.16
C LEU A 55 5.34 9.71 0.10
N THR A 56 6.15 10.08 1.10
CA THR A 56 6.54 11.49 1.29
C THR A 56 7.28 12.04 0.08
N GLN A 57 8.25 11.29 -0.48
CA GLN A 57 8.96 11.71 -1.69
C GLN A 57 8.00 11.94 -2.87
N LEU A 58 7.08 11.01 -3.12
CA LEU A 58 6.10 11.11 -4.19
C LEU A 58 5.13 12.30 -4.00
N MET A 59 4.71 12.55 -2.75
CA MET A 59 3.85 13.71 -2.46
C MET A 59 4.58 15.05 -2.59
N GLU A 60 5.90 15.08 -2.33
CA GLU A 60 6.74 16.26 -2.57
C GLU A 60 6.99 16.47 -4.07
N GLU A 61 7.27 15.38 -4.80
CA GLU A 61 7.51 15.39 -6.25
C GLU A 61 6.30 15.90 -7.04
N HIS A 62 5.10 15.44 -6.70
CA HIS A 62 3.86 15.81 -7.38
C HIS A 62 3.07 16.90 -6.64
N TYR A 63 3.70 17.70 -5.78
CA TYR A 63 2.99 18.66 -4.94
C TYR A 63 2.21 19.68 -5.79
N GLY A 64 0.88 19.70 -5.63
CA GLY A 64 -0.02 20.56 -6.40
C GLY A 64 -0.42 20.02 -7.77
N GLU A 65 0.11 18.86 -8.18
CA GLU A 65 -0.10 18.25 -9.49
C GLU A 65 -0.75 16.86 -9.42
N ILE A 66 -1.09 16.36 -8.22
CA ILE A 66 -1.74 15.05 -8.05
C ILE A 66 -3.17 15.10 -8.62
N ASP A 67 -3.33 14.51 -9.79
CA ASP A 67 -4.61 14.14 -10.38
C ASP A 67 -4.86 12.63 -10.26
N VAL A 68 -5.86 12.14 -10.99
CA VAL A 68 -6.24 10.72 -10.98
C VAL A 68 -5.14 9.83 -11.55
N GLU A 69 -4.48 10.26 -12.62
CA GLU A 69 -3.46 9.48 -13.30
C GLU A 69 -2.23 9.36 -12.41
N VAL A 70 -1.74 10.49 -11.87
CA VAL A 70 -0.64 10.52 -10.90
C VAL A 70 -0.96 9.67 -9.67
N ALA A 71 -2.18 9.75 -9.14
CA ALA A 71 -2.56 8.95 -7.98
C ALA A 71 -2.57 7.43 -8.28
N GLN A 72 -2.96 7.01 -9.49
CA GLN A 72 -2.87 5.60 -9.90
C GLN A 72 -1.41 5.15 -10.01
N GLU A 73 -0.52 6.00 -10.52
CA GLU A 73 0.92 5.72 -10.60
C GLU A 73 1.56 5.63 -9.21
N VAL A 74 1.23 6.55 -8.30
CA VAL A 74 1.69 6.50 -6.89
C VAL A 74 1.28 5.18 -6.23
N LEU A 75 0.04 4.73 -6.44
CA LEU A 75 -0.43 3.44 -5.89
C LEU A 75 0.23 2.21 -6.53
N ALA A 76 0.84 2.36 -7.71
CA ALA A 76 1.56 1.32 -8.46
C ALA A 76 3.09 1.39 -8.26
N ASP A 77 3.59 2.29 -7.39
CA ASP A 77 5.01 2.52 -7.23
C ASP A 77 5.75 1.34 -6.58
N HIS A 78 6.84 0.93 -7.25
CA HIS A 78 7.72 -0.18 -6.89
C HIS A 78 9.17 0.24 -6.57
N TYR A 79 9.39 1.52 -6.27
CA TYR A 79 10.70 1.98 -5.86
C TYR A 79 11.05 1.49 -4.44
N ASP A 80 12.12 0.72 -4.32
CA ASP A 80 12.63 0.26 -3.03
C ASP A 80 13.62 1.28 -2.46
N VAL A 81 13.18 2.05 -1.47
CA VAL A 81 14.00 3.10 -0.84
C VAL A 81 15.21 2.56 -0.06
N TYR A 82 15.20 1.31 0.38
CA TYR A 82 16.33 0.72 1.12
C TYR A 82 17.42 0.23 0.18
N LEU A 83 17.04 -0.45 -0.90
CA LEU A 83 17.99 -0.96 -1.90
C LEU A 83 18.29 0.04 -3.02
N GLN A 84 17.52 1.13 -3.10
CA GLN A 84 17.60 2.15 -4.15
C GLN A 84 17.42 1.54 -5.55
N LYS A 85 16.30 0.84 -5.75
CA LYS A 85 15.96 0.16 -7.01
C LYS A 85 14.59 0.58 -7.51
N GLU A 86 14.52 0.98 -8.77
CA GLU A 86 13.31 1.55 -9.41
C GLU A 86 12.11 0.60 -9.50
N ASN A 87 12.35 -0.65 -9.89
CA ASN A 87 11.29 -1.63 -10.11
C ASN A 87 11.60 -2.89 -9.31
N ASN A 88 11.49 -2.79 -7.99
CA ASN A 88 11.79 -3.88 -7.06
C ASN A 88 10.58 -4.18 -6.15
N PRO A 89 9.47 -4.69 -6.74
CA PRO A 89 8.26 -5.00 -5.99
C PRO A 89 8.60 -5.94 -4.82
N SER A 90 8.25 -5.51 -3.61
CA SER A 90 8.55 -6.23 -2.37
C SER A 90 7.64 -5.76 -1.25
N SER A 91 7.86 -6.19 -0.01
CA SER A 91 7.05 -5.70 1.11
C SER A 91 7.28 -4.21 1.41
N ARG A 92 8.38 -3.63 0.91
CA ARG A 92 8.85 -2.26 1.22
C ARG A 92 8.35 -1.20 0.25
N THR A 93 7.83 -1.59 -0.91
CA THR A 93 7.30 -0.69 -1.93
C THR A 93 5.91 -0.15 -1.57
N VAL A 94 5.45 0.91 -2.25
CA VAL A 94 4.11 1.48 -2.01
C VAL A 94 3.05 0.45 -2.31
N GLU A 95 3.12 -0.13 -3.50
CA GLU A 95 2.42 -1.36 -3.81
C GLU A 95 3.18 -2.54 -3.19
N GLY A 96 2.68 -3.05 -2.08
CA GLY A 96 3.36 -4.13 -1.35
C GLY A 96 3.18 -5.49 -2.02
N HIS A 97 4.29 -6.19 -2.25
CA HIS A 97 4.37 -7.56 -2.78
C HIS A 97 5.17 -8.47 -1.83
N TYR A 98 4.51 -9.02 -0.81
CA TYR A 98 5.20 -9.82 0.22
C TYR A 98 5.58 -11.21 -0.31
N GLU A 99 4.87 -11.67 -1.35
CA GLU A 99 5.13 -12.92 -2.05
C GLU A 99 6.47 -12.91 -2.79
N LEU A 100 7.04 -11.72 -3.03
CA LEU A 100 8.34 -11.53 -3.67
C LEU A 100 9.45 -11.19 -2.66
N ASP A 101 9.11 -10.99 -1.38
CA ASP A 101 10.05 -10.54 -0.36
C ASP A 101 10.63 -11.69 0.46
N ARG A 102 11.95 -11.76 0.50
CA ARG A 102 12.73 -12.73 1.28
C ARG A 102 12.76 -12.41 2.77
N PHE A 103 12.39 -11.20 3.17
CA PHE A 103 12.46 -10.72 4.55
C PHE A 103 13.84 -10.87 5.21
N GLU A 104 14.92 -10.76 4.42
CA GLU A 104 16.32 -10.97 4.89
C GLU A 104 16.70 -10.11 6.10
N TYR A 105 16.10 -8.92 6.22
CA TYR A 105 16.41 -7.94 7.25
C TYR A 105 15.35 -7.83 8.36
N TRP A 106 14.30 -8.65 8.31
CA TRP A 106 13.22 -8.65 9.30
C TRP A 106 12.74 -10.06 9.65
N GLY A 107 13.52 -10.76 10.48
CA GLY A 107 13.28 -12.16 10.84
C GLY A 107 11.97 -12.45 11.61
N ALA A 108 11.20 -11.43 12.00
CA ALA A 108 9.87 -11.63 12.59
C ALA A 108 8.78 -11.90 11.54
N ARG A 109 9.10 -11.78 10.24
CA ARG A 109 8.20 -12.11 9.14
C ARG A 109 8.68 -13.33 8.37
N LEU A 110 7.71 -14.07 7.82
CA LEU A 110 7.97 -15.24 7.00
C LEU A 110 8.32 -14.81 5.57
N PRO A 111 9.36 -15.40 4.95
CA PRO A 111 9.70 -15.12 3.56
C PRO A 111 8.58 -15.54 2.61
N TYR A 112 8.38 -14.74 1.56
CA TYR A 112 7.45 -14.98 0.45
C TYR A 112 5.99 -15.16 0.89
N GLN A 113 5.58 -14.48 1.97
CA GLN A 113 4.20 -14.60 2.44
C GLN A 113 3.22 -14.16 1.33
N PRO A 114 2.18 -14.95 0.95
CA PRO A 114 1.25 -14.60 -0.12
C PRO A 114 0.28 -13.49 0.32
N ALA A 115 0.80 -12.27 0.47
CA ALA A 115 0.13 -11.09 0.99
C ALA A 115 0.66 -9.84 0.27
N GLY A 116 -0.10 -8.76 0.30
CA GLY A 116 0.27 -7.55 -0.41
C GLY A 116 -0.93 -6.66 -0.71
N ALA A 117 -0.73 -5.72 -1.62
CA ALA A 117 -1.82 -4.97 -2.22
C ALA A 117 -2.70 -5.92 -3.06
N VAL A 118 -4.02 -5.79 -2.91
CA VAL A 118 -5.01 -6.61 -3.63
C VAL A 118 -6.08 -5.76 -4.34
N ASP A 119 -5.95 -4.44 -4.23
CA ASP A 119 -6.70 -3.48 -5.01
C ASP A 119 -5.99 -2.11 -5.00
N GLY A 120 -6.42 -1.24 -5.89
CA GLY A 120 -6.14 0.18 -5.88
C GLY A 120 -7.44 0.96 -6.04
N LYS A 121 -7.58 2.11 -5.35
CA LYS A 121 -8.71 3.02 -5.55
C LYS A 121 -8.26 4.47 -5.56
N VAL A 122 -8.78 5.25 -6.49
CA VAL A 122 -8.49 6.68 -6.65
C VAL A 122 -9.80 7.43 -6.81
N MET A 123 -9.91 8.57 -6.14
CA MET A 123 -11.09 9.42 -6.14
C MET A 123 -10.65 10.88 -6.04
N ASP A 124 -11.27 11.73 -6.84
CA ASP A 124 -11.13 13.18 -6.76
C ASP A 124 -12.41 13.81 -6.19
N SER A 125 -12.41 15.15 -6.07
CA SER A 125 -13.54 15.86 -5.48
C SER A 125 -14.83 15.82 -6.30
N ASN A 126 -14.77 15.66 -7.63
CA ASN A 126 -15.96 15.55 -8.47
C ASN A 126 -16.53 14.14 -8.40
N MET A 127 -15.67 13.13 -8.47
CA MET A 127 -16.03 11.74 -8.27
C MET A 127 -16.68 11.50 -6.90
N ALA A 128 -16.16 12.13 -5.84
CA ALA A 128 -16.74 12.05 -4.49
C ALA A 128 -18.17 12.60 -4.43
N LYS A 129 -18.47 13.71 -5.13
CA LYS A 129 -19.83 14.27 -5.22
C LYS A 129 -20.78 13.31 -5.94
N ASP A 130 -20.27 12.61 -6.94
CA ASP A 130 -21.01 11.66 -7.76
C ASP A 130 -21.06 10.24 -7.16
N LEU A 131 -20.53 10.03 -5.94
CA LEU A 131 -20.38 8.71 -5.33
C LEU A 131 -19.72 7.69 -6.27
N SER A 132 -18.61 8.12 -6.87
CA SER A 132 -17.84 7.34 -7.84
C SER A 132 -16.35 7.31 -7.49
N PHE A 133 -15.64 6.33 -8.02
CA PHE A 133 -14.18 6.21 -7.89
C PHE A 133 -13.62 5.28 -8.96
N TRP A 134 -12.35 5.48 -9.33
CA TRP A 134 -11.60 4.49 -10.06
C TRP A 134 -11.14 3.38 -9.12
N ALA A 135 -11.31 2.13 -9.53
CA ALA A 135 -10.70 1.01 -8.84
C ALA A 135 -10.14 -0.03 -9.79
N ARG A 136 -9.13 -0.74 -9.29
CA ARG A 136 -8.53 -1.90 -9.94
C ARG A 136 -8.53 -3.05 -8.96
N TRP A 137 -9.06 -4.19 -9.37
CA TRP A 137 -8.98 -5.43 -8.60
C TRP A 137 -7.64 -6.12 -8.85
N GLY A 138 -6.98 -6.57 -7.78
CA GLY A 138 -5.61 -7.08 -7.83
C GLY A 138 -4.58 -5.96 -7.64
N SER A 139 -3.38 -6.17 -8.18
CA SER A 139 -2.32 -5.17 -8.11
C SER A 139 -2.71 -3.87 -8.83
N SER A 140 -2.48 -2.72 -8.20
CA SER A 140 -2.55 -1.36 -8.73
C SER A 140 -1.69 -1.18 -9.98
N SER A 141 -0.44 -1.69 -10.01
CA SER A 141 0.39 -1.69 -11.23
C SER A 141 -0.13 -2.67 -12.29
N GLY A 142 -0.89 -3.67 -11.87
CA GLY A 142 -1.46 -4.70 -12.74
C GLY A 142 -0.66 -5.98 -12.77
N MET A 143 0.34 -6.10 -11.91
CA MET A 143 1.12 -7.31 -11.77
C MET A 143 0.20 -8.48 -11.41
N ALA A 144 0.19 -9.51 -12.26
CA ALA A 144 -0.61 -10.69 -12.02
C ALA A 144 0.02 -11.58 -10.93
N PHE A 145 -0.84 -12.27 -10.18
CA PHE A 145 -0.44 -13.31 -9.23
C PHE A 145 -0.96 -14.67 -9.70
N ASP A 146 -0.03 -15.60 -9.96
CA ASP A 146 -0.32 -16.99 -10.30
C ASP A 146 -0.14 -17.86 -9.06
N ALA A 147 -1.25 -18.32 -8.48
CA ALA A 147 -1.25 -19.07 -7.25
C ALA A 147 -0.59 -20.45 -7.41
N LYS A 148 -0.79 -21.11 -8.56
CA LYS A 148 -0.21 -22.44 -8.80
C LYS A 148 1.30 -22.36 -8.93
N LYS A 149 1.81 -21.39 -9.69
CA LYS A 149 3.24 -21.12 -9.83
C LYS A 149 3.85 -20.77 -8.48
N PHE A 150 3.22 -19.85 -7.74
CA PHE A 150 3.68 -19.46 -6.41
C PHE A 150 3.80 -20.67 -5.46
N LEU A 151 2.79 -21.54 -5.40
CA LEU A 151 2.83 -22.73 -4.53
C LEU A 151 3.88 -23.76 -4.97
N ALA A 152 4.19 -23.84 -6.26
CA ALA A 152 5.27 -24.70 -6.77
C ALA A 152 6.66 -24.16 -6.38
N GLU A 153 6.86 -22.83 -6.43
CA GLU A 153 8.11 -22.17 -6.04
C GLU A 153 8.28 -22.07 -4.51
N HIS A 154 7.17 -22.06 -3.77
CA HIS A 154 7.12 -21.84 -2.32
C HIS A 154 6.28 -22.91 -1.62
N THR A 155 6.77 -24.16 -1.66
CA THR A 155 6.07 -25.34 -1.10
C THR A 155 5.75 -25.22 0.39
N GLN A 156 6.43 -24.34 1.13
CA GLN A 156 6.09 -24.05 2.53
C GLN A 156 4.64 -23.55 2.71
N TYR A 157 4.04 -22.99 1.66
CA TYR A 157 2.65 -22.53 1.64
C TYR A 157 1.69 -23.53 0.98
N SER A 158 2.10 -24.77 0.67
CA SER A 158 1.27 -25.80 0.01
C SER A 158 -0.05 -26.10 0.72
N HIS A 159 -0.12 -25.91 2.04
CA HIS A 159 -1.36 -26.03 2.81
C HIS A 159 -2.46 -25.04 2.39
N LEU A 160 -2.14 -24.02 1.58
CA LEU A 160 -3.09 -23.07 1.00
C LEU A 160 -3.62 -23.51 -0.37
N GLU A 161 -3.21 -24.69 -0.89
CA GLU A 161 -3.73 -25.23 -2.14
C GLU A 161 -5.25 -25.32 -2.12
N GLY A 162 -5.89 -24.87 -3.21
CA GLY A 162 -7.36 -24.76 -3.32
C GLY A 162 -7.95 -23.49 -2.68
N TYR A 163 -7.27 -22.86 -1.73
CA TYR A 163 -7.70 -21.62 -1.08
C TYR A 163 -7.06 -20.37 -1.68
N LEU A 164 -5.79 -20.45 -2.05
CA LEU A 164 -5.08 -19.37 -2.72
C LEU A 164 -5.57 -19.24 -4.16
N LYS A 165 -6.03 -18.04 -4.54
CA LYS A 165 -6.62 -17.75 -5.85
C LYS A 165 -5.68 -16.90 -6.70
N ASP A 166 -5.72 -17.14 -8.00
CA ASP A 166 -5.07 -16.28 -8.98
C ASP A 166 -5.64 -14.86 -8.91
N ARG A 167 -4.78 -13.88 -9.20
CA ARG A 167 -5.19 -12.49 -9.42
C ARG A 167 -4.63 -12.03 -10.77
N PRO A 168 -5.35 -12.29 -11.89
CA PRO A 168 -4.92 -11.82 -13.19
C PRO A 168 -5.01 -10.29 -13.27
N THR A 169 -4.23 -9.70 -14.18
CA THR A 169 -4.29 -8.27 -14.49
C THR A 169 -5.72 -7.85 -14.85
N GLN A 170 -6.21 -6.79 -14.22
CA GLN A 170 -7.50 -6.15 -14.54
C GLN A 170 -7.29 -4.71 -15.00
N PRO A 171 -8.21 -4.08 -15.74
CA PRO A 171 -8.15 -2.66 -16.02
C PRO A 171 -8.53 -1.82 -14.78
N TRP A 172 -8.07 -0.57 -14.74
CA TRP A 172 -8.74 0.45 -13.92
C TRP A 172 -10.17 0.64 -14.46
N THR A 173 -11.15 0.59 -13.58
CA THR A 173 -12.59 0.70 -13.90
C THR A 173 -13.21 1.78 -13.04
N LEU A 174 -13.99 2.66 -13.66
CA LEU A 174 -14.77 3.66 -12.94
C LEU A 174 -16.04 2.98 -12.39
N PHE A 175 -16.25 3.07 -11.08
CA PHE A 175 -17.47 2.61 -10.41
C PHE A 175 -18.32 3.81 -10.03
N ARG A 176 -19.64 3.74 -10.21
CA ARG A 176 -20.58 4.81 -9.81
C ARG A 176 -21.83 4.23 -9.15
N ALA A 177 -22.41 4.95 -8.18
CA ALA A 177 -23.55 4.48 -7.38
C ALA A 177 -24.84 4.15 -8.16
N ASP A 178 -24.96 4.55 -9.43
CA ASP A 178 -26.13 4.29 -10.29
C ASP A 178 -25.84 3.35 -11.47
N GLU A 179 -24.68 2.70 -11.52
CA GLU A 179 -24.40 1.68 -12.55
C GLU A 179 -25.28 0.45 -12.33
N GLY A 180 -26.16 0.16 -13.29
CA GLY A 180 -27.06 -1.00 -13.27
C GLY A 180 -28.51 -0.72 -12.89
N LYS A 181 -28.92 0.56 -12.79
CA LYS A 181 -30.34 0.97 -12.90
C LYS A 181 -30.72 1.27 -14.34
#